data_AF-A0A8D8B4X8-F1
#
_entry.id   AF-A0A8D8B4X8-F1
#
_cell.length_a   1.000
_cell.length_b   1.000
_cell.length_c   1.000
_cell.angle_alpha   90.00
_cell.angle_beta   90.00
_cell.angle_gamma   90.00
#
_symmetry.space_group_name_H-M   'P 1'
#
loop_
_entity.id
_entity.type
_entity.pdbx_description
1 polymer ?
#
loop_
_entity_poly.entity_id
_entity_poly.type
_entity_poly.pdbx_seq_one_letter_code
_entity_poly.pdbx_strand_id
1 'polypeptide(L)'
;KISIINCSELEIEYIWHTIPNMMNNRSNPQVAWVRVDTQTILSIHHNVITQNPRISLTYNDHRSWYLHIREVEESDRGWYMCQVNTDPMRSRKGYLQVVVPPAIVESMTSNDMVVREGTNVSLTCKAKGFPEPYVMWRREDGDEMAIGGENV
;
A
#
# COMPACT_ATOMS: atom_id res chain seq x y z
N LYS A 1 -1.31 9.35 -7.16
CA LYS A 1 -2.08 8.19 -6.64
C LYS A 1 -2.59 8.53 -5.24
N ILE A 2 -3.84 8.22 -4.91
CA ILE A 2 -4.41 8.47 -3.57
C ILE A 2 -4.79 7.11 -2.98
N SER A 3 -4.38 6.86 -1.75
CA SER A 3 -4.86 5.71 -0.96
C SER A 3 -5.79 6.19 0.13
N ILE A 4 -6.90 5.47 0.31
CA ILE A 4 -7.93 5.76 1.31
C ILE A 4 -8.02 4.57 2.25
N ILE A 5 -7.79 4.81 3.54
CA ILE A 5 -7.95 3.81 4.59
C ILE A 5 -9.24 4.16 5.34
N ASN A 6 -10.22 3.26 5.28
CA ASN A 6 -11.52 3.42 5.93
C ASN A 6 -11.49 2.80 7.33
N CYS A 7 -12.07 3.50 8.29
CA CYS A 7 -12.45 2.99 9.59
C CYS A 7 -13.94 3.29 9.78
N SER A 8 -14.79 2.26 9.63
CA SER A 8 -16.24 2.41 9.75
C SER A 8 -16.75 2.05 11.15
N GLU A 9 -17.87 2.65 11.52
CA GLU A 9 -18.59 2.41 12.77
C GLU A 9 -19.28 1.04 12.73
N LEU A 10 -19.67 0.51 11.56
CA LEU A 10 -20.16 -0.87 11.36
C LEU A 10 -19.12 -1.93 11.79
N GLU A 11 -17.85 -1.60 11.59
CA GLU A 11 -16.71 -2.40 12.05
C GLU A 11 -16.47 -2.28 13.56
N ILE A 12 -17.07 -1.27 14.17
CA ILE A 12 -16.96 -0.88 15.58
C ILE A 12 -18.32 -1.06 16.30
N GLU A 13 -19.37 -1.56 15.61
CA GLU A 13 -20.80 -1.33 15.91
C GLU A 13 -21.39 -2.11 17.09
N TYR A 14 -20.57 -2.87 17.81
CA TYR A 14 -20.96 -3.46 19.09
C TYR A 14 -21.03 -2.42 20.24
N ILE A 15 -21.04 -1.11 19.94
CA ILE A 15 -20.70 -0.08 20.94
C ILE A 15 -21.90 0.71 21.48
N TRP A 16 -23.01 0.87 20.74
CA TRP A 16 -24.17 1.63 21.25
C TRP A 16 -25.26 0.76 21.91
N HIS A 17 -25.43 -0.49 21.46
CA HIS A 17 -26.47 -1.37 22.00
C HIS A 17 -26.07 -2.10 23.28
N THR A 18 -24.78 -2.11 23.66
CA THR A 18 -24.24 -2.96 24.74
C THR A 18 -23.65 -2.21 25.93
N ILE A 19 -23.74 -0.88 25.97
CA ILE A 19 -23.30 -0.07 27.12
C ILE A 19 -24.52 0.66 27.72
N PRO A 20 -25.29 0.01 28.62
CA PRO A 20 -26.46 0.64 29.24
C PRO A 20 -26.11 1.79 30.21
N ASN A 21 -24.83 2.01 30.52
CA ASN A 21 -24.39 2.80 31.68
C ASN A 21 -23.49 4.01 31.40
N MET A 22 -23.34 4.49 30.16
CA MET A 22 -22.63 5.77 29.89
C MET A 22 -23.50 7.02 30.15
N MET A 23 -24.51 6.93 31.02
CA MET A 23 -25.34 8.07 31.42
C MET A 23 -24.65 9.07 32.37
N ASN A 24 -23.31 9.09 32.47
CA ASN A 24 -22.61 10.06 33.32
C ASN A 24 -21.34 10.71 32.74
N ASN A 25 -21.02 10.55 31.45
CA ASN A 25 -20.01 11.40 30.82
C ASN A 25 -20.33 11.66 29.34
N ARG A 26 -20.83 12.88 29.03
CA ARG A 26 -21.34 13.31 27.72
C ARG A 26 -20.21 13.65 26.72
N SER A 27 -19.32 12.70 26.40
CA SER A 27 -18.30 12.91 25.37
C SER A 27 -18.42 11.83 24.30
N ASN A 28 -18.67 12.25 23.05
CA ASN A 28 -18.64 11.34 21.91
C ASN A 28 -17.24 10.73 21.76
N PRO A 29 -17.13 9.42 21.46
CA PRO A 29 -15.84 8.79 21.24
C PRO A 29 -15.11 9.42 20.04
N GLN A 30 -13.80 9.56 20.17
CA GLN A 30 -12.90 10.15 19.17
C GLN A 30 -12.06 9.05 18.53
N VAL A 31 -11.91 9.14 17.21
CA VAL A 31 -11.06 8.25 16.40
C VAL A 31 -9.69 8.88 16.22
N ALA A 32 -8.63 8.12 16.46
CA ALA A 32 -7.24 8.48 16.17
C ALA A 32 -6.65 7.54 15.13
N TRP A 33 -5.85 8.09 14.22
CA TRP A 33 -5.07 7.30 13.26
C TRP A 33 -3.62 7.23 13.71
N VAL A 34 -3.06 6.03 13.69
CA VAL A 34 -1.70 5.75 14.14
C VAL A 34 -0.99 4.91 13.09
N ARG A 35 0.25 5.27 12.77
CA ARG A 35 1.15 4.46 11.96
C ARG A 35 1.86 3.47 12.88
N VAL A 36 1.66 2.17 12.67
CA VAL A 36 1.98 1.12 13.66
C VAL A 36 3.48 0.84 13.75
N ASP A 37 4.18 0.83 12.61
CA ASP A 37 5.62 0.58 12.49
C ASP A 37 6.46 1.59 13.28
N THR A 38 6.05 2.85 13.24
CA THR A 38 6.73 4.03 13.79
C THR A 38 6.07 4.56 15.05
N GLN A 39 4.95 3.96 15.47
CA GLN A 39 4.11 4.41 16.59
C GLN A 39 3.73 5.91 16.51
N THR A 40 3.63 6.44 15.29
CA THR A 40 3.38 7.87 15.07
C THR A 40 1.88 8.15 15.00
N ILE A 41 1.42 9.10 15.82
CA ILE A 41 0.05 9.60 15.75
C ILE A 41 -0.07 10.47 14.49
N LEU A 42 -0.96 10.08 13.58
CA LEU A 42 -1.22 10.79 12.34
C LEU A 42 -2.30 11.85 12.55
N SER A 43 -3.35 11.50 13.28
CA SER A 43 -4.48 12.40 13.53
C SER A 43 -5.25 12.00 14.78
N ILE A 44 -5.98 12.95 15.35
CA ILE A 44 -6.93 12.74 16.43
C ILE A 44 -8.21 13.49 16.08
N HIS A 45 -9.32 12.77 16.02
CA HIS A 45 -10.63 13.27 15.63
C HIS A 45 -10.54 13.99 14.26
N HIS A 46 -10.95 15.25 14.14
CA HIS A 46 -10.86 16.03 12.90
C HIS A 46 -9.49 16.69 12.66
N ASN A 47 -8.54 16.55 13.59
CA ASN A 47 -7.26 17.25 13.53
C ASN A 47 -6.14 16.34 13.03
N VAL A 48 -5.46 16.76 11.96
CA VAL A 48 -4.22 16.14 11.50
C VAL A 48 -3.07 16.63 12.40
N ILE A 49 -2.35 15.69 13.01
CA ILE A 49 -1.25 15.97 13.96
C ILE A 49 0.11 15.81 13.27
N THR A 50 0.21 14.90 12.31
CA THR A 50 1.44 14.70 11.53
C THR A 50 1.81 15.93 10.71
N GLN A 51 3.11 16.17 10.55
CA GLN A 51 3.64 17.22 9.67
C GLN A 51 3.62 16.82 8.19
N ASN A 52 3.25 15.59 7.86
CA ASN A 52 3.22 15.12 6.49
C ASN A 52 2.06 15.78 5.71
N PRO A 53 2.33 16.66 4.72
CA PRO A 53 1.29 17.38 3.98
C PRO A 53 0.46 16.47 3.05
N ARG A 54 0.92 15.23 2.83
CA ARG A 54 0.22 14.24 2.01
C ARG A 54 -0.96 13.60 2.75
N ILE A 55 -1.04 13.77 4.08
CA ILE A 55 -2.08 13.20 4.93
C ILE A 55 -3.25 14.17 5.07
N SER A 56 -4.46 13.66 4.82
CA SER A 56 -5.71 14.40 5.06
C SER A 56 -6.81 13.47 5.57
N LEU A 57 -7.85 14.05 6.16
CA LEU A 57 -8.98 13.33 6.73
C LEU A 57 -10.29 13.72 6.07
N THR A 58 -11.18 12.75 5.88
CA THR A 58 -12.60 13.00 5.66
C THR A 58 -13.43 12.11 6.57
N TYR A 59 -14.66 12.50 6.82
CA TYR A 59 -15.58 11.75 7.66
C TYR A 59 -17.02 11.89 7.12
N ASN A 60 -17.84 10.88 7.38
CA ASN A 60 -19.27 10.91 7.06
C ASN A 60 -20.04 10.87 8.37
N ASP A 61 -20.79 11.93 8.71
CA ASP A 61 -21.78 12.05 9.80
C ASP A 61 -21.66 11.01 10.93
N HIS A 62 -20.46 10.96 11.54
CA HIS A 62 -20.03 10.10 12.65
C HIS A 62 -19.83 8.59 12.41
N ARG A 63 -20.21 8.06 11.24
CA ARG A 63 -20.16 6.61 10.95
C ARG A 63 -18.89 6.11 10.29
N SER A 64 -18.14 6.96 9.61
CA SER A 64 -16.92 6.50 8.94
C SER A 64 -15.86 7.59 8.95
N TRP A 65 -14.63 7.17 9.22
CA TRP A 65 -13.44 8.00 9.22
C TRP A 65 -12.50 7.50 8.15
N TYR A 66 -11.99 8.42 7.33
CA TYR A 66 -11.15 8.09 6.20
C TYR A 66 -9.82 8.82 6.31
N LEU A 67 -8.74 8.07 6.33
CA LEU A 67 -7.38 8.58 6.20
C LEU A 67 -6.99 8.56 4.72
N HIS A 68 -6.63 9.72 4.19
CA HIS A 68 -6.19 9.89 2.82
C HIS A 68 -4.70 10.14 2.79
N ILE A 69 -3.98 9.38 1.97
CA ILE A 69 -2.57 9.58 1.68
C ILE A 69 -2.45 9.92 0.19
N ARG A 70 -2.10 11.17 -0.11
CA ARG A 70 -1.82 11.63 -1.48
C ARG A 70 -0.41 11.24 -1.89
N GLU A 71 -0.19 11.11 -3.19
CA GLU A 71 1.14 10.84 -3.76
C GLU A 71 1.86 9.71 -3.02
N VAL A 72 1.19 8.55 -2.96
CA VAL A 72 1.67 7.40 -2.19
C VAL A 72 3.03 6.92 -2.73
N GLU A 73 3.96 6.75 -1.79
CA GLU A 73 5.34 6.30 -2.02
C GLU A 73 5.55 4.90 -1.42
N GLU A 74 6.61 4.22 -1.84
CA GLU A 74 6.95 2.89 -1.31
C GLU A 74 7.17 2.89 0.21
N SER A 75 7.68 3.99 0.76
CA SER A 75 7.88 4.24 2.19
C SER A 75 6.57 4.36 2.99
N ASP A 76 5.42 4.58 2.34
CA ASP A 76 4.14 4.61 3.02
C ASP A 76 3.58 3.21 3.28
N ARG A 77 4.15 2.18 2.65
CA ARG A 77 3.76 0.78 2.84
C ARG A 77 3.88 0.41 4.31
N GLY A 78 2.84 -0.20 4.86
CA GLY A 78 2.87 -0.65 6.25
C GLY A 78 1.51 -0.75 6.91
N TRP A 79 1.54 -0.99 8.21
CA TRP A 79 0.35 -1.11 9.04
C TRP A 79 -0.11 0.25 9.55
N TYR A 80 -1.37 0.57 9.29
CA TYR A 80 -2.07 1.73 9.84
C TYR A 80 -3.16 1.23 10.78
N MET A 81 -3.41 1.95 11.85
CA MET A 81 -4.37 1.60 12.87
C MET A 81 -5.32 2.76 13.12
N CYS A 82 -6.62 2.48 13.12
CA CYS A 82 -7.59 3.37 13.72
C CYS A 82 -7.88 2.92 15.15
N GLN A 83 -7.93 3.88 16.07
CA GLN A 83 -8.12 3.65 17.50
C GLN A 83 -9.23 4.55 18.02
N VAL A 84 -10.10 4.00 18.86
CA VAL A 84 -11.21 4.73 19.48
C VAL A 84 -10.99 4.77 20.98
N ASN A 85 -11.11 5.96 21.57
CA ASN A 85 -10.92 6.22 23.00
C ASN A 85 -12.06 5.70 23.90
N THR A 86 -12.64 4.55 23.57
CA THR A 86 -13.60 3.84 24.43
C THR A 86 -12.91 3.24 25.66
N ASP A 87 -13.69 2.84 26.65
CA ASP A 87 -13.21 2.06 27.79
C ASP A 87 -13.86 0.66 27.78
N PRO A 88 -13.11 -0.42 27.50
CA PRO A 88 -11.69 -0.44 27.12
C PRO A 88 -11.45 0.11 25.69
N MET A 89 -10.20 0.53 25.43
CA MET A 89 -9.80 1.09 24.13
C MET A 89 -9.95 0.05 23.02
N ARG A 90 -10.54 0.46 21.89
CA ARG A 90 -10.75 -0.40 20.71
C ARG A 90 -9.89 0.07 19.55
N SER A 91 -9.42 -0.86 18.73
CA SER A 91 -8.59 -0.55 17.56
C SER A 91 -8.76 -1.55 16.42
N ARG A 92 -8.59 -1.09 15.18
CA ARG A 92 -8.49 -1.94 13.98
C ARG A 92 -7.26 -1.57 13.17
N LYS A 93 -6.62 -2.57 12.57
CA LYS A 93 -5.41 -2.41 11.75
C LYS A 93 -5.69 -2.77 10.29
N GLY A 94 -5.14 -1.99 9.37
CA GLY A 94 -5.12 -2.26 7.94
C GLY A 94 -3.71 -2.17 7.39
N TYR A 95 -3.38 -3.01 6.40
CA TYR A 95 -2.09 -2.97 5.72
C TYR A 95 -2.21 -2.21 4.40
N LEU A 96 -1.43 -1.14 4.25
CA LEU A 96 -1.30 -0.42 2.99
C LEU A 96 -0.25 -1.10 2.12
N GLN A 97 -0.68 -1.78 1.06
CA GLN A 97 0.22 -2.32 0.04
C GLN A 97 0.44 -1.30 -1.08
N VAL A 98 1.68 -0.97 -1.34
CA VAL A 98 2.08 -0.08 -2.45
C VAL A 98 2.67 -0.93 -3.58
N VAL A 99 2.10 -0.80 -4.77
CA VAL A 99 2.54 -1.48 -6.00
C VAL A 99 3.27 -0.51 -6.93
N VAL A 100 4.35 -1.01 -7.52
CA VAL A 100 5.27 -0.25 -8.36
C VAL A 100 5.30 -0.91 -9.73
N PRO A 101 5.00 -0.16 -10.82
CA PRO A 101 4.98 -0.73 -12.15
C PRO A 101 6.36 -1.27 -12.55
N PRO A 102 6.42 -2.30 -13.39
CA PRO A 102 7.67 -2.83 -13.90
C PRO A 102 8.39 -1.80 -14.76
N ALA A 103 9.70 -1.67 -14.58
CA ALA A 103 10.58 -0.84 -15.39
C ALA A 103 11.88 -1.59 -15.66
N ILE A 104 12.33 -1.58 -16.92
CA ILE A 104 13.59 -2.22 -17.31
C ILE A 104 14.76 -1.40 -16.74
N VAL A 105 15.72 -2.08 -16.15
CA VAL A 105 16.97 -1.50 -15.65
C VAL A 105 18.00 -1.60 -16.77
N GLU A 106 18.13 -0.51 -17.54
CA GLU A 106 18.99 -0.44 -18.73
C GLU A 106 20.44 -0.83 -18.42
N SER A 107 20.99 -0.38 -17.29
CA SER A 107 22.38 -0.66 -16.90
C SER A 107 22.68 -2.14 -16.61
N MET A 108 21.65 -2.97 -16.43
CA MET A 108 21.77 -4.41 -16.15
C MET A 108 21.11 -5.27 -17.25
N THR A 109 20.63 -4.64 -18.32
CA THR A 109 19.98 -5.30 -19.46
C THR A 109 20.96 -5.29 -20.64
N SER A 110 20.99 -6.37 -21.41
CA SER A 110 21.80 -6.46 -22.62
C SER A 110 21.36 -5.39 -23.62
N ASN A 111 22.32 -4.65 -24.16
CA ASN A 111 22.11 -3.79 -25.33
C ASN A 111 22.26 -4.62 -26.62
N ASP A 112 22.30 -3.96 -27.77
CA ASP A 112 22.57 -4.61 -29.05
C ASP A 112 23.91 -5.37 -29.01
N MET A 113 23.86 -6.67 -29.33
CA MET A 113 25.00 -7.56 -29.31
C MET A 113 25.33 -8.04 -30.72
N VAL A 114 26.62 -8.01 -31.08
CA VAL A 114 27.14 -8.63 -32.30
C VAL A 114 27.94 -9.86 -31.92
N VAL A 115 27.53 -11.02 -32.43
CA VAL A 115 28.08 -12.32 -32.03
C VAL A 115 28.49 -13.10 -33.28
N ARG A 116 29.58 -13.88 -33.18
CA ARG A 116 30.04 -14.72 -34.30
C ARG A 116 29.17 -15.97 -34.40
N GLU A 117 28.92 -16.40 -35.63
CA GLU A 117 28.21 -17.65 -35.89
C GLU A 117 28.90 -18.83 -35.19
N GLY A 118 28.09 -19.74 -34.64
CA GLY A 118 28.56 -20.91 -33.88
C GLY A 118 29.03 -20.61 -32.45
N THR A 119 28.92 -19.37 -31.97
CA THR A 119 29.25 -19.01 -30.58
C THR A 119 27.98 -18.77 -29.75
N ASN A 120 28.07 -19.06 -28.45
CA ASN A 120 26.93 -18.90 -27.54
C ASN A 120 26.74 -17.42 -27.15
N VAL A 121 25.47 -17.02 -27.02
CA VAL A 121 25.06 -15.69 -26.54
C VAL A 121 24.08 -15.84 -25.38
N SER A 122 24.12 -14.88 -24.45
CA SER A 122 23.15 -14.75 -23.38
C SER A 122 22.56 -13.35 -23.37
N LEU A 123 21.25 -13.26 -23.56
CA LEU A 123 20.50 -12.01 -23.42
C LEU A 123 19.98 -11.91 -21.99
N THR A 124 20.35 -10.83 -21.30
CA THR A 124 19.92 -10.55 -19.93
C THR A 124 18.94 -9.38 -19.95
N CYS A 125 17.79 -9.53 -19.29
CA CYS A 125 16.85 -8.44 -19.07
C CYS A 125 16.52 -8.38 -17.59
N LYS A 126 16.84 -7.25 -16.96
CA LYS A 126 16.55 -7.02 -15.56
C LYS A 126 15.46 -5.97 -15.44
N ALA A 127 14.34 -6.34 -14.84
CA ALA A 127 13.27 -5.41 -14.52
C ALA A 127 13.18 -5.18 -13.00
N LYS A 128 12.80 -3.97 -12.61
CA LYS A 128 12.46 -3.60 -11.23
C LYS A 128 10.98 -3.30 -11.14
N GLY A 129 10.36 -3.58 -10.00
CA GLY A 129 8.94 -3.34 -9.75
C GLY A 129 8.47 -4.07 -8.51
N PHE A 130 7.24 -3.81 -8.08
CA PHE A 130 6.62 -4.54 -6.97
C PHE A 130 5.15 -4.84 -7.27
N PRO A 131 4.69 -6.11 -7.22
CA PRO A 131 5.49 -7.32 -6.97
C PRO A 131 6.63 -7.53 -7.99
N GLU A 132 7.55 -8.45 -7.69
CA GLU A 132 8.70 -8.70 -8.56
C GLU A 132 8.24 -9.05 -9.99
N PRO A 133 8.70 -8.31 -11.02
CA PRO A 133 8.24 -8.52 -12.38
C PRO A 133 8.70 -9.87 -12.95
N TYR A 134 7.82 -10.51 -13.73
CA TYR A 134 8.19 -11.65 -14.56
C TYR A 134 8.74 -11.18 -15.91
N VAL A 135 9.86 -11.76 -16.34
CA VAL A 135 10.53 -11.44 -17.61
C VAL A 135 10.35 -12.60 -18.57
N MET A 136 9.86 -12.31 -19.77
CA MET A 136 9.73 -13.27 -20.86
C MET A 136 10.33 -12.70 -22.14
N TRP A 137 10.92 -13.59 -22.93
CA TRP A 137 11.52 -13.25 -24.22
C TRP A 137 10.59 -13.70 -25.35
N ARG A 138 10.61 -12.94 -26.44
CA ARG A 138 9.97 -13.30 -27.71
C ARG A 138 10.77 -12.69 -28.84
N ARG A 139 10.77 -13.31 -30.02
CA ARG A 139 11.25 -12.65 -31.23
C ARG A 139 10.21 -11.65 -31.73
N GLU A 140 10.67 -10.60 -32.37
CA GLU A 140 9.80 -9.56 -32.93
C GLU A 140 9.03 -10.06 -34.16
N ASP A 141 9.64 -10.95 -34.95
CA ASP A 141 9.02 -11.61 -36.11
C ASP A 141 7.97 -12.67 -35.75
N GLY A 142 7.90 -13.06 -34.47
CA GLY A 142 6.95 -14.06 -33.97
C GLY A 142 7.42 -15.51 -34.13
N ASP A 143 8.62 -15.74 -34.64
CA ASP A 143 9.20 -17.08 -34.71
C ASP A 143 9.61 -17.60 -33.30
N GLU A 144 9.77 -18.92 -33.20
CA GLU A 144 10.27 -19.59 -31.99
C GLU A 144 11.69 -19.16 -31.63
N MET A 145 11.99 -19.12 -30.33
CA MET A 145 13.32 -18.84 -29.81
C MET A 145 14.04 -20.16 -29.55
N ALA A 146 15.16 -20.38 -30.25
CA ALA A 146 16.03 -21.52 -29.94
C ALA A 146 16.82 -21.25 -28.65
N ILE A 147 16.36 -21.81 -27.52
CA ILE A 147 17.06 -21.71 -26.23
C ILE A 147 17.79 -23.02 -25.98
N GLY A 148 19.13 -22.98 -25.97
CA GLY A 148 19.95 -24.17 -25.71
C GLY A 148 19.94 -25.23 -26.82
N GLY A 149 19.48 -24.90 -28.02
CA GLY A 149 19.40 -25.82 -29.16
C GLY A 149 18.09 -26.62 -29.26
N GLU A 150 17.13 -26.39 -28.35
CA GLU A 150 15.74 -26.81 -28.51
C GLU A 150 14.85 -25.59 -28.80
N ASN A 151 13.83 -25.80 -29.63
CA ASN A 151 12.85 -24.76 -29.96
C ASN A 151 11.89 -24.56 -28.77
N VAL A 152 11.66 -23.30 -28.38
CA VAL A 152 10.76 -22.89 -27.30
C VAL A 152 9.77 -21.85 -27.81
#